data_AF-A0A2N1MSZ1-F1
#
_entry.id   AF-A0A2N1MSZ1-F1
#
_cell.length_a   1.000
_cell.length_b   1.000
_cell.length_c   1.000
_cell.angle_alpha   90.00
_cell.angle_beta   90.00
_cell.angle_gamma   90.00
#
_symmetry.space_group_name_H-M   'P 1'
#
loop_
_entity.id
_entity.type
_entity.pdbx_description
1 polymer ?
#
loop_
_entity_poly.entity_id
_entity_poly.type
_entity_poly.pdbx_seq_one_letter_code
_entity_poly.pdbx_strand_id
1 'polypeptide(L)' 'MNNALYYSEFRGPSFGNSDLRLSVAFRLNSKPSNHYDFNICKQEYYEKKIRDTENVFYIEEYEVFQIIRNLL' A
#
# COMPACT_ATOMS: atom_id res chain seq x y z
N MET A 1 -13.84 10.28 0.83
CA MET A 1 -12.58 9.58 1.18
C MET A 1 -11.49 10.63 1.37
N ASN A 2 -11.27 11.13 2.60
CA ASN A 2 -10.19 12.09 2.93
C ASN A 2 -9.00 11.40 3.61
N ASN A 3 -8.76 10.12 3.30
CA ASN A 3 -7.79 9.26 3.99
C ASN A 3 -6.67 8.77 3.05
N ALA A 4 -6.47 9.41 1.90
CA ALA A 4 -5.56 8.92 0.86
C ALA A 4 -4.09 8.84 1.30
N LEU A 5 -3.71 9.53 2.37
CA LEU A 5 -2.39 9.44 3.00
C LEU A 5 -2.53 9.02 4.46
N TYR A 6 -2.43 7.72 4.72
CA TYR A 6 -2.21 7.21 6.07
C TYR A 6 -0.70 7.24 6.36
N TYR A 7 -0.23 8.32 7.00
CA TYR A 7 1.19 8.50 7.31
C TYR A 7 1.58 7.69 8.56
N SER A 8 2.29 6.58 8.37
CA SER A 8 2.82 5.72 9.44
C SER A 8 4.11 5.07 8.97
N GLU A 9 5.07 4.86 9.88
CA GLU A 9 6.34 4.17 9.58
C GLU A 9 6.16 2.71 9.13
N PHE A 10 4.98 2.11 9.39
CA PHE A 10 4.64 0.75 8.97
C PHE A 10 3.76 0.71 7.73
N ARG A 11 3.43 1.85 7.13
CA ARG A 11 2.51 1.93 5.99
C ARG A 11 3.11 2.66 4.81
N GLY A 12 2.85 2.10 3.63
CA GLY A 12 3.10 2.73 2.34
C GLY A 12 1.80 3.19 1.66
N PRO A 13 1.88 3.49 0.36
CA PRO A 13 0.71 3.78 -0.47
C PRO A 13 -0.38 2.74 -0.29
N SER A 14 -1.63 3.19 -0.17
CA SER A 14 -2.79 2.33 0.02
C SER A 14 -4.00 2.86 -0.74
N PHE A 15 -4.82 1.96 -1.29
CA PHE A 15 -6.13 2.24 -1.87
C PHE A 15 -7.17 1.41 -1.11
N GLY A 16 -8.24 2.07 -0.66
CA GLY A 16 -9.20 1.45 0.24
C GLY A 16 -8.55 1.00 1.56
N ASN A 17 -9.28 0.24 2.38
CA ASN A 17 -8.73 -0.34 3.59
C ASN A 17 -7.91 -1.60 3.27
N SER A 18 -8.35 -2.41 2.30
CA SER A 18 -7.64 -3.62 1.86
C SER A 18 -7.53 -3.83 0.34
N ASP A 19 -8.12 -2.98 -0.51
CA ASP A 19 -8.01 -3.12 -1.99
C ASP A 19 -6.56 -3.13 -2.46
N LEU A 20 -5.74 -2.22 -1.95
CA LEU A 20 -4.29 -2.32 -2.00
C LEU A 20 -3.73 -1.70 -0.72
N ARG A 21 -2.91 -2.45 0.01
CA ARG A 21 -2.19 -1.94 1.17
C ARG A 21 -0.75 -2.37 1.08
N LEU A 22 0.15 -1.40 0.94
CA LEU A 22 1.57 -1.62 1.14
C LEU A 22 1.91 -1.39 2.61
N SER A 23 2.55 -2.36 3.25
CA SER A 23 2.96 -2.24 4.65
C SER A 23 4.20 -3.04 4.97
N VAL A 24 4.84 -2.62 6.05
CA VAL A 24 6.00 -3.27 6.63
C VAL A 24 5.51 -4.21 7.74
N ALA A 25 6.05 -5.43 7.79
CA ALA A 25 5.79 -6.37 8.85
C ALA A 25 6.15 -5.77 10.22
N PHE A 26 5.17 -5.67 11.12
CA PHE A 26 5.43 -5.27 12.50
C PHE A 26 6.12 -6.42 13.23
N ARG A 27 7.30 -6.15 13.78
CA ARG A 27 8.04 -7.09 14.62
C ARG A 27 8.39 -6.40 15.93
N LEU A 28 7.93 -6.96 17.06
CA LEU A 28 8.20 -6.42 18.38
C LEU A 28 9.72 -6.31 18.60
N ASN A 29 10.17 -5.17 19.13
CA ASN A 29 11.59 -4.84 19.36
C ASN A 29 12.47 -4.80 18.09
N SER A 30 11.88 -4.67 16.91
CA SER A 30 12.63 -4.48 15.65
C SER A 30 12.28 -3.14 15.04
N LYS A 31 13.26 -2.51 14.39
CA LYS A 31 12.97 -1.35 13.53
C LYS A 31 12.13 -1.80 12.33
N PRO A 32 11.23 -0.95 11.81
CA PRO A 32 10.54 -1.22 10.56
C PRO A 32 11.56 -1.53 9.45
N SER A 33 11.30 -2.58 8.67
CA SER A 33 11.99 -2.78 7.38
C SER A 33 11.73 -1.60 6.46
N ASN A 34 12.71 -1.24 5.63
CA ASN A 34 12.49 -0.26 4.55
C ASN A 34 11.73 -0.87 3.35
N HIS A 35 11.50 -2.19 3.37
CA HIS A 35 10.78 -2.90 2.32
C HIS A 35 9.35 -3.19 2.77
N TYR A 36 8.40 -2.92 1.87
CA TYR A 36 7.01 -3.33 2.04
C TYR A 36 6.89 -4.85 1.86
N ASP A 37 7.04 -5.61 2.95
CA ASP A 37 7.10 -7.06 2.99
C ASP A 37 5.83 -7.72 3.57
N PHE A 38 4.82 -6.91 3.89
CA PHE A 38 3.54 -7.39 4.40
C PHE A 38 2.39 -6.71 3.67
N ASN A 39 2.23 -7.02 2.38
CA ASN A 39 1.25 -6.35 1.51
C ASN A 39 -0.04 -7.15 1.38
N ILE A 40 -1.17 -6.45 1.25
CA ILE A 40 -2.50 -7.05 1.09
C ILE A 40 -3.18 -6.44 -0.13
N CYS A 41 -3.89 -7.28 -0.89
CA CYS A 41 -4.73 -6.86 -2.01
C CYS A 41 -6.00 -7.71 -2.01
N LYS A 42 -7.07 -7.17 -1.43
CA LYS A 42 -8.37 -7.83 -1.24
C LYS A 42 -9.46 -6.89 -1.68
N GLN A 43 -10.35 -7.34 -2.54
CA GLN A 43 -11.45 -6.50 -3.01
C GLN A 43 -12.38 -6.14 -1.84
N GLU A 44 -12.50 -4.85 -1.55
CA GLU A 44 -13.35 -4.34 -0.47
C GLU A 44 -14.22 -3.16 -0.96
N TYR A 45 -13.61 -2.15 -1.59
CA TYR A 45 -14.32 -0.97 -2.07
C TYR A 45 -14.36 -0.85 -3.59
N TYR A 46 -13.37 -1.39 -4.30
CA TYR A 46 -13.35 -1.35 -5.76
C TYR A 46 -14.33 -2.39 -6.34
N GLU A 47 -14.97 -2.05 -7.46
CA GLU A 47 -15.91 -2.95 -8.16
C GLU A 47 -15.19 -4.22 -8.68
N LYS A 48 -13.93 -4.07 -9.07
CA LYS A 48 -13.11 -5.14 -9.66
C LYS A 48 -11.88 -5.39 -8.81
N LYS A 49 -11.44 -6.65 -8.81
CA LYS A 49 -10.18 -7.06 -8.21
C LYS A 49 -9.00 -6.35 -8.89
N ILE A 50 -8.06 -5.86 -8.08
CA ILE A 50 -6.77 -5.32 -8.55
C ILE A 50 -5.80 -6.47 -8.87
N ARG A 51 -5.90 -7.60 -8.16
CA ARG A 51 -5.16 -8.85 -8.40
C ARG A 51 -6.08 -10.06 -8.30
N ASP A 52 -5.75 -11.13 -9.02
CA ASP A 52 -6.52 -12.39 -8.98
C ASP A 52 -6.44 -13.11 -7.63
N THR A 53 -5.30 -12.96 -6.94
CA THR A 53 -5.01 -13.62 -5.65
C THR A 53 -5.10 -12.65 -4.48
N GLU A 54 -5.65 -13.10 -3.36
CA GLU A 54 -5.80 -12.31 -2.12
C GLU A 54 -4.77 -12.63 -1.02
N ASN A 55 -3.79 -13.49 -1.34
CA ASN A 55 -2.70 -13.83 -0.44
C ASN A 55 -1.78 -12.63 -0.18
N VAL A 56 -1.06 -12.67 0.94
CA VAL A 56 0.05 -11.73 1.18
C VAL A 56 1.05 -11.84 0.03
N PHE A 57 1.51 -10.70 -0.46
CA PHE A 57 2.43 -10.66 -1.58
C PHE A 57 3.62 -9.75 -1.29
N TYR A 58 4.71 -9.99 -2.02
CA TYR A 58 5.93 -9.22 -1.96
C TYR A 58 6.08 -8.43 -3.26
N ILE A 59 6.73 -7.28 -3.18
CA ILE A 59 7.05 -6.44 -4.32
C ILE A 59 8.56 -6.43 -4.46
N GLU A 60 9.06 -6.80 -5.62
CA GLU A 60 10.49 -6.73 -5.94
C GLU A 60 10.88 -5.27 -6.23
N GLU A 61 10.10 -4.60 -7.07
CA GLU A 61 10.34 -3.22 -7.50
C GLU A 61 9.02 -2.44 -7.60
N TYR A 62 9.04 -1.14 -7.27
CA TYR A 62 7.91 -0.25 -7.44
C TYR A 62 8.35 1.13 -7.93
N GLU A 63 7.51 1.75 -8.75
CA GLU A 63 7.71 3.11 -9.26
C GLU A 63 6.57 4.00 -8.76
N VAL A 64 6.90 5.21 -8.30
CA VAL A 64 5.91 6.20 -7.84
C VAL A 64 5.96 7.40 -8.77
N PHE A 65 4.86 7.65 -9.46
CA PHE A 65 4.70 8.79 -10.36
C PHE A 65 3.86 9.88 -9.70
N GLN A 66 4.45 11.06 -9.51
CA GLN A 66 3.72 12.23 -9.03
C GLN A 66 3.25 13.08 -10.21
N ILE A 67 1.93 13.24 -10.35
CA ILE A 67 1.35 14.18 -11.32
C ILE A 67 1.31 15.56 -10.67
N ILE A 68 2.16 16.47 -11.16
CA ILE A 68 2.09 17.90 -10.82
C ILE A 68 1.11 18.59 -11.78
N ARG A 69 0.08 19.25 -11.24
CA ARG A 69 -0.73 20.17 -12.05
C ARG A 69 0.08 21.45 -12.20
N ASN A 70 0.43 21.79 -13.43
CA ASN A 70 0.91 23.12 -13.73
C ASN A 70 -0.27 24.08 -13.56
N LEU A 71 -0.23 24.89 -12.50
CA LEU A 71 -1.10 26.05 -12.34
C LEU A 71 -0.53 27.13 -13.28
N LEU A 72 -1.03 27.17 -14.52
CA LEU A 72 -1.01 28.37 -15.34
C LEU A 72 -2.33 29.13 -15.14
#